data_AF-B0VF29-F1
#
_entry.id   AF-B0VF29-F1
#
_cell.length_a   1.000
_cell.length_b   1.000
_cell.length_c   1.000
_cell.angle_alpha   90.00
_cell.angle_beta   90.00
_cell.angle_gamma   90.00
#
_symmetry.space_group_name_H-M   'P 1'
#
loop_
_entity.id
_entity.type
_entity.pdbx_description
1 polymer ?
#
loop_
_entity_poly.entity_id
_entity_poly.type
_entity_poly.pdbx_seq_one_letter_code
_entity_poly.pdbx_strand_id
1 'polypeptide(L)'
;MPLYSKKEILNLKLNSIKSKELRVLAKNLGISPKGSAAEIIKRILEMKPQSPENIVDAYIKSIFLQSIQERKELISDDDLKNELSKVKSFSWGTKQGELDQKIQKDFVRIYCHYDDLVSHVEATLFKDVTNYVICSWYNYWTTVYIEEHIGMHPKVIPTIKNIKGIDIFFDGQPFDLKISYVPRNYNIDEAVKNPLNLAVWMYENQGAERFGADNRLFFILLDKDNTNKSWELKRDFDLIFSKIDSFFSKEKVSDSGEIVFSYKGKSYTAITKVLLITK
;
A
#
# COMPACT_ATOMS: atom_id res chain seq x y z
N MET A 1 7.25 -17.87 -7.77
CA MET A 1 8.26 -18.17 -6.71
C MET A 1 7.53 -19.03 -5.68
N PRO A 2 8.08 -20.15 -5.20
CA PRO A 2 7.34 -20.99 -4.26
C PRO A 2 6.91 -20.16 -3.04
N LEU A 3 5.75 -20.51 -2.47
CA LEU A 3 5.28 -19.93 -1.22
C LEU A 3 6.42 -19.94 -0.19
N TYR A 4 6.61 -18.82 0.51
CA TYR A 4 7.65 -18.69 1.52
C TYR A 4 7.42 -19.71 2.64
N SER A 5 8.50 -20.31 3.13
CA SER A 5 8.48 -21.20 4.29
C SER A 5 8.16 -20.42 5.57
N LYS A 6 7.62 -21.11 6.59
CA LYS A 6 7.31 -20.49 7.89
C LYS A 6 8.51 -19.75 8.50
N LYS A 7 9.73 -20.28 8.34
CA LYS A 7 10.94 -19.67 8.88
C LYS A 7 11.34 -18.39 8.13
N GLU A 8 11.16 -18.36 6.80
CA GLU A 8 11.37 -17.14 6.01
C GLU A 8 10.35 -16.06 6.38
N ILE A 9 9.08 -16.44 6.54
CA ILE A 9 8.01 -15.53 6.99
C ILE A 9 8.32 -14.94 8.36
N LEU A 10 8.70 -15.78 9.33
CA LEU A 10 9.07 -15.32 10.65
C LEU A 10 10.26 -14.36 10.59
N ASN A 11 11.26 -14.65 9.77
CA ASN A 11 12.40 -13.75 9.56
C ASN A 11 11.95 -12.40 8.97
N LEU A 12 11.08 -12.39 7.95
CA LEU A 12 10.55 -11.16 7.36
C LEU A 12 9.77 -10.33 8.38
N LYS A 13 8.88 -10.98 9.15
CA LYS A 13 8.13 -10.34 10.26
C LYS A 13 9.07 -9.70 11.27
N LEU A 14 10.10 -10.41 11.72
CA LEU A 14 11.08 -9.88 12.66
C LEU A 14 11.89 -8.71 12.09
N ASN A 15 12.24 -8.73 10.80
CA ASN A 15 12.91 -7.61 10.13
C ASN A 15 12.02 -6.35 9.99
N SER A 16 10.69 -6.51 10.12
CA SER A 16 9.76 -5.37 10.15
C SER A 16 9.74 -4.65 11.50
N ILE A 17 10.34 -5.23 12.54
CA ILE A 17 10.36 -4.69 13.89
C ILE A 17 11.59 -3.79 14.08
N LYS A 18 11.40 -2.59 14.65
CA LYS A 18 12.50 -1.66 14.96
C LYS A 18 13.43 -2.27 16.01
N SER A 19 14.73 -1.94 15.96
CA SER A 19 15.76 -2.52 16.85
C SER A 19 15.42 -2.37 18.35
N LYS A 20 14.84 -1.23 18.76
CA LYS A 20 14.39 -1.01 20.15
C LYS A 20 13.31 -2.02 20.56
N GLU A 21 12.33 -2.24 19.68
CA GLU A 21 11.20 -3.15 19.89
C GLU A 21 11.64 -4.62 19.85
N LEU A 22 12.62 -4.97 19.01
CA LEU A 22 13.21 -6.33 19.00
C LEU A 22 13.84 -6.69 20.35
N ARG A 23 14.45 -5.72 21.05
CA ARG A 23 15.01 -5.95 22.39
C ARG A 23 13.93 -6.18 23.44
N VAL A 24 12.79 -5.51 23.32
CA VAL A 24 11.64 -5.72 24.21
C VAL A 24 11.02 -7.09 23.94
N LEU A 25 10.77 -7.43 22.68
CA LEU A 25 10.30 -8.76 22.27
C LEU A 25 11.23 -9.88 22.77
N ALA A 26 12.54 -9.70 22.64
CA ALA A 26 13.53 -10.68 23.14
C ALA A 26 13.39 -10.92 24.65
N LYS A 27 13.19 -9.85 25.45
CA LYS A 27 12.94 -9.98 26.89
C LYS A 27 11.63 -10.71 27.17
N ASN A 28 10.55 -10.39 26.43
CA ASN A 28 9.25 -11.05 26.57
C ASN A 28 9.31 -12.54 26.25
N LEU A 29 10.19 -12.93 25.32
CA LEU A 29 10.47 -14.32 24.95
C LEU A 29 11.47 -15.02 25.89
N GLY A 30 11.97 -14.35 26.93
CA GLY A 30 12.92 -14.91 27.88
C GLY A 30 14.34 -15.13 27.33
N ILE A 31 14.70 -14.45 26.23
CA ILE A 31 16.02 -14.58 25.60
C ILE A 31 16.86 -13.29 25.76
N SER A 32 18.17 -13.41 25.55
CA SER A 32 19.09 -12.27 25.68
C SER A 32 18.79 -11.15 24.66
N PRO A 33 18.52 -9.92 25.12
CA PRO A 33 18.28 -8.76 24.25
C PRO A 33 19.58 -8.06 23.81
N LYS A 34 20.76 -8.61 24.16
CA LYS A 34 22.06 -7.99 23.87
C LYS A 34 22.50 -8.26 22.43
N GLY A 35 23.17 -7.28 21.82
CA GLY A 35 23.75 -7.40 20.47
C GLY A 35 22.99 -6.60 19.41
N SER A 36 23.35 -6.88 18.16
CA SER A 36 22.73 -6.35 16.95
C SER A 36 21.32 -6.93 16.73
N ALA A 37 20.53 -6.26 15.90
CA ALA A 37 19.21 -6.76 15.51
C ALA A 37 19.30 -8.15 14.87
N ALA A 38 20.29 -8.38 14.00
CA ALA A 38 20.50 -9.67 13.34
C ALA A 38 20.77 -10.81 14.34
N GLU A 39 21.58 -10.56 15.37
CA GLU A 39 21.84 -11.57 16.42
C GLU A 39 20.60 -11.89 17.24
N ILE A 40 19.78 -10.87 17.56
CA ILE A 40 18.51 -11.08 18.27
C ILE A 40 17.55 -11.91 17.41
N ILE A 41 17.38 -11.53 16.13
CA ILE A 41 16.54 -12.25 15.18
C ILE A 41 16.99 -13.70 15.05
N LYS A 42 18.31 -13.94 14.89
CA LYS A 42 18.88 -15.29 14.84
C LYS A 42 18.47 -16.13 16.05
N ARG A 43 18.60 -15.59 17.28
CA ARG A 43 18.21 -16.29 18.51
C ARG A 43 16.72 -16.63 18.54
N ILE A 44 15.86 -15.72 18.10
CA ILE A 44 14.41 -15.96 18.01
C ILE A 44 14.11 -17.08 17.00
N LEU A 45 14.78 -17.08 15.85
CA LEU A 45 14.62 -18.10 14.80
C LEU A 45 15.17 -19.49 15.19
N GLU A 46 16.01 -19.57 16.21
CA GLU A 46 16.62 -20.80 16.72
C GLU A 46 15.88 -21.39 17.93
N MET A 47 14.84 -20.72 18.45
CA MET A 47 14.04 -21.21 19.58
C MET A 47 13.39 -22.57 19.26
N LYS A 48 13.54 -23.52 20.21
CA LYS A 48 12.96 -24.88 20.16
C LYS A 48 12.40 -25.24 21.55
N PRO A 49 11.37 -26.12 21.63
CA PRO A 49 10.71 -26.84 20.53
C PRO A 49 9.58 -26.04 19.85
N GLN A 50 9.05 -24.99 20.48
CA GLN A 50 7.90 -24.25 19.97
C GLN A 50 8.33 -22.97 19.24
N SER A 51 7.82 -22.78 18.02
CA SER A 51 8.03 -21.54 17.24
C SER A 51 7.32 -20.36 17.92
N PRO A 52 7.98 -19.19 18.08
CA PRO A 52 7.39 -18.02 18.72
C PRO A 52 6.42 -17.23 17.81
N GLU A 53 6.03 -17.77 16.65
CA GLU A 53 5.21 -17.08 15.63
C GLU A 53 4.00 -16.32 16.19
N ASN A 54 3.17 -16.99 17.00
CA ASN A 54 1.96 -16.34 17.56
C ASN A 54 2.30 -15.17 18.49
N ILE A 55 3.41 -15.25 19.23
CA ILE A 55 3.86 -14.19 20.13
C ILE A 55 4.39 -13.01 19.32
N VAL A 56 5.16 -13.29 18.26
CA VAL A 56 5.66 -12.26 17.33
C VAL A 56 4.49 -11.55 16.64
N ASP A 57 3.50 -12.30 16.17
CA ASP A 57 2.31 -11.76 15.51
C ASP A 57 1.50 -10.87 16.45
N ALA A 58 1.23 -11.32 17.68
CA ALA A 58 0.56 -10.52 18.69
C ALA A 58 1.34 -9.26 19.05
N TYR A 59 2.68 -9.36 19.14
CA TYR A 59 3.54 -8.21 19.44
C TYR A 59 3.52 -7.18 18.32
N ILE A 60 3.64 -7.61 17.06
CA ILE A 60 3.50 -6.74 15.88
C ILE A 60 2.15 -6.03 15.91
N LYS A 61 1.05 -6.76 16.12
CA LYS A 61 -0.29 -6.15 16.23
C LYS A 61 -0.38 -5.12 17.34
N SER A 62 0.25 -5.37 18.50
CA SER A 62 0.24 -4.41 19.60
C SER A 62 0.92 -3.08 19.23
N ILE A 63 2.07 -3.12 18.54
CA ILE A 63 2.76 -1.90 18.09
C ILE A 63 1.94 -1.19 17.01
N PHE A 64 1.33 -1.95 16.09
CA PHE A 64 0.47 -1.37 15.07
C PHE A 64 -0.72 -0.63 15.67
N LEU A 65 -1.42 -1.25 16.63
CA LEU A 65 -2.54 -0.63 17.34
C LEU A 65 -2.12 0.63 18.10
N GLN A 66 -0.92 0.65 18.67
CA GLN A 66 -0.38 1.86 19.27
C GLN A 66 -0.19 2.97 18.23
N SER A 67 0.35 2.68 17.04
CA SER A 67 0.52 3.67 15.98
C SER A 67 -0.81 4.26 15.48
N ILE A 68 -1.88 3.44 15.46
CA ILE A 68 -3.24 3.89 15.16
C ILE A 68 -3.72 4.87 16.23
N GLN A 69 -3.42 4.61 17.50
CA GLN A 69 -3.80 5.53 18.59
C GLN A 69 -3.03 6.84 18.53
N GLU A 70 -1.73 6.81 18.27
CA GLU A 70 -0.91 8.03 18.05
C GLU A 70 -1.46 8.88 16.90
N ARG A 71 -1.92 8.25 15.81
CA ARG A 71 -2.58 8.94 14.69
C ARG A 71 -3.97 9.47 15.08
N LYS A 72 -4.71 8.78 15.96
CA LYS A 72 -6.02 9.19 16.54
C LYS A 72 -5.91 10.41 17.43
N GLU A 73 -4.78 10.60 18.10
CA GLU A 73 -4.47 11.80 18.88
C GLU A 73 -4.29 13.04 17.99
N LEU A 74 -3.85 12.88 16.73
CA LEU A 74 -3.74 13.98 15.76
C LEU A 74 -5.09 14.38 15.16
N ILE A 75 -5.90 13.38 14.81
CA ILE A 75 -7.24 13.57 14.23
C ILE A 75 -8.08 12.31 14.47
N SER A 76 -9.30 12.50 14.97
CA SER A 76 -10.23 11.40 15.17
C SER A 76 -10.64 10.78 13.82
N ASP A 77 -11.12 9.53 13.85
CA ASP A 77 -11.57 8.86 12.62
C ASP A 77 -12.72 9.61 11.95
N ASP A 78 -13.66 10.14 12.74
CA ASP A 78 -14.82 10.87 12.22
C ASP A 78 -14.41 12.24 11.66
N ASP A 79 -13.50 12.95 12.31
CA ASP A 79 -12.97 14.20 11.79
C ASP A 79 -12.16 13.98 10.50
N LEU A 80 -11.35 12.92 10.43
CA LEU A 80 -10.61 12.58 9.22
C LEU A 80 -11.55 12.29 8.05
N LYS A 81 -12.61 11.52 8.28
CA LYS A 81 -13.66 11.27 7.28
C LYS A 81 -14.32 12.58 6.83
N ASN A 82 -14.63 13.46 7.78
CA ASN A 82 -15.20 14.78 7.48
C ASN A 82 -14.26 15.63 6.62
N GLU A 83 -12.96 15.68 6.91
CA GLU A 83 -11.97 16.40 6.10
C GLU A 83 -11.86 15.81 4.68
N LEU A 84 -11.77 14.48 4.56
CA LEU A 84 -11.72 13.78 3.27
C LEU A 84 -12.98 14.01 2.42
N SER A 85 -14.14 14.23 3.07
CA SER A 85 -15.40 14.54 2.39
C SER A 85 -15.41 15.91 1.71
N LYS A 86 -14.53 16.84 2.14
CA LYS A 86 -14.43 18.20 1.58
C LYS A 86 -13.83 18.21 0.17
N VAL A 87 -13.07 17.18 -0.21
CA VAL A 87 -12.51 17.06 -1.57
C VAL A 87 -13.65 16.83 -2.57
N LYS A 88 -13.95 17.81 -3.42
CA LYS A 88 -15.06 17.72 -4.40
C LYS A 88 -14.61 17.43 -5.83
N SER A 89 -13.33 17.60 -6.12
CA SER A 89 -12.72 17.32 -7.42
C SER A 89 -11.42 16.56 -7.23
N PHE A 90 -11.11 15.69 -8.19
CA PHE A 90 -9.88 14.91 -8.19
C PHE A 90 -9.26 14.96 -9.58
N SER A 91 -8.37 15.93 -9.75
CA SER A 91 -7.63 16.15 -10.98
C SER A 91 -6.21 16.49 -10.61
N TRP A 92 -5.26 15.67 -11.06
CA TRP A 92 -3.87 15.82 -10.65
C TRP A 92 -3.17 17.05 -11.29
N GLY A 93 -3.60 17.50 -12.47
CA GLY A 93 -2.94 18.56 -13.26
C GLY A 93 -1.53 18.21 -13.80
N THR A 94 -0.79 17.35 -13.09
CA THR A 94 0.52 16.79 -13.46
C THR A 94 0.65 15.36 -12.91
N LYS A 95 1.55 14.54 -13.44
CA LYS A 95 1.79 13.20 -12.89
C LYS A 95 2.41 13.30 -11.49
N GLN A 96 2.07 12.34 -10.63
CA GLN A 96 2.59 12.28 -9.26
C GLN A 96 4.12 12.21 -9.25
N GLY A 97 4.79 13.15 -8.56
CA GLY A 97 6.26 13.25 -8.51
C GLY A 97 6.91 14.02 -9.65
N GLU A 98 6.16 14.50 -10.64
CA GLU A 98 6.70 15.22 -11.81
C GLU A 98 6.44 16.75 -11.76
N LEU A 99 5.94 17.27 -10.63
CA LEU A 99 5.65 18.71 -10.50
C LEU A 99 6.89 19.58 -10.72
N ASP A 100 8.03 19.19 -10.16
CA ASP A 100 9.29 19.93 -10.35
C ASP A 100 9.74 19.93 -11.82
N GLN A 101 9.67 18.76 -12.48
CA GLN A 101 10.00 18.64 -13.91
C GLN A 101 9.07 19.49 -14.77
N LYS A 102 7.78 19.55 -14.44
CA LYS A 102 6.80 20.43 -15.08
C LYS A 102 7.19 21.90 -14.90
N ILE A 103 7.54 22.33 -13.70
CA ILE A 103 7.98 23.72 -13.42
C ILE A 103 9.21 24.07 -14.26
N GLN A 104 10.20 23.18 -14.30
CA GLN A 104 11.41 23.38 -15.10
C GLN A 104 11.12 23.52 -16.59
N LYS A 105 10.27 22.62 -17.12
CA LYS A 105 9.96 22.54 -18.55
C LYS A 105 9.04 23.66 -19.02
N ASP A 106 7.98 23.94 -18.27
CA ASP A 106 6.86 24.77 -18.72
C ASP A 106 6.99 26.24 -18.26
N PHE A 107 7.89 26.53 -17.31
CA PHE A 107 8.09 27.89 -16.78
C PHE A 107 9.55 28.33 -16.89
N VAL A 108 10.46 27.68 -16.15
CA VAL A 108 11.85 28.16 -15.98
C VAL A 108 12.61 28.24 -17.31
N ARG A 109 12.40 27.28 -18.21
CA ARG A 109 13.12 27.22 -19.50
C ARG A 109 12.40 27.97 -20.64
N ILE A 110 11.20 28.50 -20.40
CA ILE A 110 10.37 29.16 -21.43
C ILE A 110 10.39 30.68 -21.27
N TYR A 111 10.18 31.19 -20.05
CA TYR A 111 10.05 32.61 -19.82
C TYR A 111 11.37 33.21 -19.34
N CYS A 112 12.02 34.01 -20.21
CA CYS A 112 13.22 34.76 -19.85
C CYS A 112 12.92 36.13 -19.24
N HIS A 113 11.76 36.72 -19.55
CA HIS A 113 11.29 37.97 -18.97
C HIS A 113 10.53 37.71 -17.67
N TYR A 114 10.89 38.46 -16.62
CA TYR A 114 10.38 38.23 -15.27
C TYR A 114 8.86 38.45 -15.18
N ASP A 115 8.34 39.53 -15.73
CA ASP A 115 6.91 39.86 -15.63
C ASP A 115 6.03 38.85 -16.37
N ASP A 116 6.50 38.32 -17.50
CA ASP A 116 5.83 37.24 -18.23
C ASP A 116 5.81 35.95 -17.40
N LEU A 117 6.94 35.58 -16.78
CA LEU A 117 7.02 34.42 -15.90
C LEU A 117 6.02 34.53 -14.74
N VAL A 118 6.02 35.66 -14.03
CA VAL A 118 5.13 35.89 -12.88
C VAL A 118 3.67 35.79 -13.30
N SER A 119 3.29 36.47 -14.39
CA SER A 119 1.92 36.45 -14.90
C SER A 119 1.42 35.03 -15.22
N HIS A 120 2.27 34.20 -15.83
CA HIS A 120 1.89 32.82 -16.18
C HIS A 120 1.86 31.89 -14.96
N VAL A 121 2.76 32.08 -13.98
CA VAL A 121 2.74 31.33 -12.71
C VAL A 121 1.44 31.57 -11.96
N GLU A 122 1.03 32.83 -11.83
CA GLU A 122 -0.22 33.21 -11.16
C GLU A 122 -1.45 32.67 -11.91
N ALA A 123 -1.45 32.75 -13.24
CA ALA A 123 -2.57 32.29 -14.05
C ALA A 123 -2.77 30.77 -14.03
N THR A 124 -1.68 29.97 -13.95
CA THR A 124 -1.77 28.53 -14.23
C THR A 124 -1.11 27.64 -13.18
N LEU A 125 0.13 27.94 -12.76
CA LEU A 125 0.89 27.06 -11.86
C LEU A 125 0.22 26.95 -10.49
N PHE A 126 -0.31 28.05 -9.96
CA PHE A 126 -0.99 28.05 -8.66
C PHE A 126 -2.08 26.97 -8.59
N LYS A 127 -2.97 26.93 -9.59
CA LYS A 127 -4.05 25.95 -9.68
C LYS A 127 -3.53 24.52 -9.78
N ASP A 128 -2.50 24.29 -10.59
CA ASP A 128 -1.90 22.96 -10.76
C ASP A 128 -1.24 22.45 -9.47
N VAL A 129 -0.52 23.32 -8.76
CA VAL A 129 0.10 23.00 -7.46
C VAL A 129 -0.99 22.70 -6.43
N THR A 130 -2.04 23.52 -6.34
CA THR A 130 -3.17 23.29 -5.43
C THR A 130 -3.82 21.93 -5.70
N ASN A 131 -4.14 21.64 -6.96
CA ASN A 131 -4.73 20.37 -7.39
C ASN A 131 -3.84 19.17 -7.03
N TYR A 132 -2.54 19.27 -7.30
CA TYR A 132 -1.57 18.24 -6.98
C TYR A 132 -1.48 17.96 -5.49
N VAL A 133 -1.41 19.01 -4.66
CA VAL A 133 -1.32 18.88 -3.19
C VAL A 133 -2.60 18.25 -2.62
N ILE A 134 -3.78 18.70 -3.06
CA ILE A 134 -5.06 18.13 -2.63
C ILE A 134 -5.16 16.65 -3.01
N CYS A 135 -4.83 16.28 -4.26
CA CYS A 135 -4.88 14.88 -4.70
C CYS A 135 -3.87 14.01 -3.95
N SER A 136 -2.66 14.52 -3.71
CA SER A 136 -1.62 13.80 -2.95
C SER A 136 -2.04 13.58 -1.50
N TRP A 137 -2.55 14.62 -0.85
CA TRP A 137 -3.06 14.58 0.52
C TRP A 137 -4.25 13.63 0.66
N TYR A 138 -5.23 13.74 -0.25
CA TYR A 138 -6.40 12.85 -0.27
C TYR A 138 -5.98 11.38 -0.43
N ASN A 139 -5.07 11.10 -1.36
CA ASN A 139 -4.58 9.74 -1.57
C ASN A 139 -3.84 9.20 -0.36
N TYR A 140 -2.99 10.01 0.26
CA TYR A 140 -2.24 9.63 1.44
C TYR A 140 -3.19 9.24 2.57
N TRP A 141 -4.11 10.14 2.95
CA TRP A 141 -4.98 9.92 4.12
C TRP A 141 -6.03 8.83 3.91
N THR A 142 -6.58 8.70 2.71
CA THR A 142 -7.45 7.55 2.38
C THR A 142 -6.68 6.24 2.44
N THR A 143 -5.44 6.19 1.93
CA THR A 143 -4.60 4.99 2.00
C THR A 143 -4.24 4.65 3.45
N VAL A 144 -3.82 5.62 4.26
CA VAL A 144 -3.54 5.42 5.69
C VAL A 144 -4.75 4.77 6.36
N TYR A 145 -5.94 5.34 6.20
CA TYR A 145 -7.11 4.83 6.91
C TYR A 145 -7.58 3.45 6.41
N ILE A 146 -7.44 3.17 5.11
CA ILE A 146 -7.72 1.84 4.54
C ILE A 146 -6.70 0.81 5.05
N GLU A 147 -5.41 1.13 5.08
CA GLU A 147 -4.36 0.24 5.56
C GLU A 147 -4.45 -0.02 7.06
N GLU A 148 -4.87 0.97 7.86
CA GLU A 148 -5.20 0.77 9.28
C GLU A 148 -6.29 -0.30 9.44
N HIS A 149 -7.38 -0.20 8.67
CA HIS A 149 -8.46 -1.20 8.70
C HIS A 149 -7.98 -2.59 8.27
N ILE A 150 -7.21 -2.68 7.18
CA ILE A 150 -6.61 -3.94 6.72
C ILE A 150 -5.72 -4.56 7.80
N GLY A 151 -4.84 -3.77 8.40
CA GLY A 151 -3.88 -4.24 9.42
C GLY A 151 -4.53 -4.67 10.73
N MET A 152 -5.73 -4.15 11.04
CA MET A 152 -6.53 -4.60 12.19
C MET A 152 -7.20 -5.96 11.96
N HIS A 153 -7.39 -6.38 10.70
CA HIS A 153 -8.10 -7.62 10.40
C HIS A 153 -7.44 -8.85 11.06
N PRO A 154 -8.19 -9.78 11.68
CA PRO A 154 -7.62 -10.90 12.45
C PRO A 154 -6.62 -11.77 11.68
N LYS A 155 -6.87 -11.99 10.39
CA LYS A 155 -6.03 -12.82 9.48
C LYS A 155 -4.85 -12.08 8.83
N VAL A 156 -4.67 -10.81 9.15
CA VAL A 156 -3.61 -9.97 8.60
C VAL A 156 -2.63 -9.60 9.71
N ILE A 157 -1.33 -9.65 9.40
CA ILE A 157 -0.26 -9.09 10.22
C ILE A 157 0.36 -7.93 9.43
N PRO A 158 0.27 -6.68 9.88
CA PRO A 158 0.87 -5.54 9.18
C PRO A 158 2.38 -5.49 9.41
N THR A 159 3.11 -4.80 8.53
CA THR A 159 4.50 -4.41 8.81
C THR A 159 4.54 -3.14 9.66
N ILE A 160 5.48 -3.07 10.61
CA ILE A 160 5.67 -1.88 11.49
C ILE A 160 6.69 -0.90 10.92
N LYS A 161 7.56 -1.42 10.06
CA LYS A 161 8.58 -0.67 9.33
C LYS A 161 8.47 -1.08 7.88
N ASN A 162 8.64 -0.10 7.00
CA ASN A 162 8.74 -0.34 5.56
C ASN A 162 9.80 -1.42 5.27
N ILE A 163 9.33 -2.51 4.66
CA ILE A 163 10.14 -3.50 3.97
C ILE A 163 9.76 -3.36 2.50
N LYS A 164 10.75 -3.19 1.63
CA LYS A 164 10.50 -3.08 0.20
C LYS A 164 9.70 -4.31 -0.29
N GLY A 165 8.54 -4.05 -0.90
CA GLY A 165 7.68 -5.08 -1.47
C GLY A 165 6.83 -5.86 -0.45
N ILE A 166 6.75 -5.41 0.81
CA ILE A 166 5.94 -6.06 1.84
C ILE A 166 5.29 -5.01 2.73
N ASP A 167 3.97 -4.91 2.64
CA ASP A 167 3.16 -4.07 3.52
C ASP A 167 2.45 -4.90 4.59
N ILE A 168 2.00 -6.11 4.22
CA ILE A 168 1.29 -7.03 5.12
C ILE A 168 1.72 -8.50 4.93
N PHE A 169 1.36 -9.33 5.91
CA PHE A 169 1.32 -10.77 5.79
C PHE A 169 -0.13 -11.25 5.87
N PHE A 170 -0.57 -11.97 4.85
CA PHE A 170 -1.91 -12.55 4.77
C PHE A 170 -1.83 -14.05 4.47
N ASP A 171 -2.56 -14.86 5.24
CA ASP A 171 -2.57 -16.33 5.14
C ASP A 171 -1.15 -16.93 5.14
N GLY A 172 -0.24 -16.32 5.91
CA GLY A 172 1.15 -16.74 6.04
C GLY A 172 2.06 -16.35 4.88
N GLN A 173 1.66 -15.46 3.96
CA GLN A 173 2.50 -14.99 2.85
C GLN A 173 2.61 -13.46 2.83
N PRO A 174 3.76 -12.90 2.40
CA PRO A 174 3.96 -11.45 2.34
C PRO A 174 3.27 -10.89 1.09
N PHE A 175 2.72 -9.69 1.21
CA PHE A 175 2.12 -8.95 0.09
C PHE A 175 2.46 -7.46 0.15
N ASP A 176 2.77 -6.91 -1.01
CA ASP A 176 2.75 -5.49 -1.33
C ASP A 176 1.30 -5.08 -1.64
N LEU A 177 0.79 -4.08 -0.94
CA LEU A 177 -0.56 -3.57 -1.13
C LEU A 177 -0.58 -2.54 -2.25
N LYS A 178 -1.60 -2.63 -3.11
CA LYS A 178 -1.81 -1.68 -4.20
C LYS A 178 -3.27 -1.29 -4.26
N ILE A 179 -3.60 -0.14 -3.64
CA ILE A 179 -4.91 0.49 -3.78
C ILE A 179 -4.88 1.37 -5.04
N SER A 180 -5.69 1.01 -6.03
CA SER A 180 -5.68 1.67 -7.34
C SER A 180 -7.06 1.66 -8.00
N TYR A 181 -7.12 2.21 -9.20
CA TYR A 181 -8.31 2.22 -10.06
C TYR A 181 -8.05 1.37 -11.29
N VAL A 182 -9.10 1.02 -12.03
CA VAL A 182 -8.92 0.41 -13.35
C VAL A 182 -8.18 1.42 -14.26
N PRO A 183 -7.07 1.03 -14.90
CA PRO A 183 -6.33 1.89 -15.82
C PRO A 183 -7.21 2.37 -16.98
N ARG A 184 -7.06 3.63 -17.40
CA ARG A 184 -7.90 4.23 -18.46
C ARG A 184 -7.90 3.48 -19.79
N ASN A 185 -6.81 2.78 -20.09
CA ASN A 185 -6.60 2.01 -21.32
C ASN A 185 -6.86 0.52 -21.16
N TYR A 186 -7.41 0.08 -20.03
CA TYR A 186 -7.78 -1.31 -19.81
C TYR A 186 -9.30 -1.51 -19.97
N ASN A 187 -9.71 -2.65 -20.53
CA ASN A 187 -11.11 -2.96 -20.75
C ASN A 187 -11.82 -3.27 -19.41
N ILE A 188 -12.89 -2.54 -19.10
CA ILE A 188 -13.61 -2.64 -17.83
C ILE A 188 -14.33 -3.98 -17.69
N ASP A 189 -14.99 -4.45 -18.75
CA ASP A 189 -15.70 -5.73 -18.74
C ASP A 189 -14.71 -6.89 -18.51
N GLU A 190 -13.53 -6.81 -19.11
CA GLU A 190 -12.44 -7.76 -18.88
C GLU A 190 -11.89 -7.68 -17.45
N ALA A 191 -11.75 -6.47 -16.88
CA ALA A 191 -11.34 -6.30 -15.49
C ALA A 191 -12.33 -6.93 -14.51
N VAL A 192 -13.64 -6.81 -14.79
CA VAL A 192 -14.70 -7.39 -13.96
C VAL A 192 -14.76 -8.91 -14.13
N LYS A 193 -14.66 -9.40 -15.38
CA LYS A 193 -14.76 -10.83 -15.69
C LYS A 193 -13.52 -11.60 -15.24
N ASN A 194 -12.33 -11.03 -15.43
CA ASN A 194 -11.04 -11.65 -15.17
C ASN A 194 -10.09 -10.68 -14.42
N PRO A 195 -10.32 -10.40 -13.13
CA PRO A 195 -9.49 -9.46 -12.36
C PRO A 195 -7.99 -9.82 -12.32
N LEU A 196 -7.63 -11.10 -12.45
CA LEU A 196 -6.23 -11.54 -12.55
C LEU A 196 -5.54 -11.07 -13.83
N ASN A 197 -6.26 -11.00 -14.96
CA ASN A 197 -5.70 -10.45 -16.21
C ASN A 197 -5.40 -8.95 -16.07
N LEU A 198 -6.24 -8.23 -15.32
CA LEU A 198 -5.96 -6.84 -14.97
C LEU A 198 -4.68 -6.75 -14.13
N ALA A 199 -4.51 -7.63 -13.14
CA ALA A 199 -3.30 -7.63 -12.32
C ALA A 199 -2.04 -7.93 -13.13
N VAL A 200 -2.07 -8.91 -14.04
CA VAL A 200 -0.98 -9.17 -15.00
C VAL A 200 -0.65 -7.89 -15.76
N TRP A 201 -1.64 -7.25 -16.37
CA TRP A 201 -1.44 -6.00 -17.09
C TRP A 201 -0.79 -4.92 -16.20
N MET A 202 -1.24 -4.79 -14.96
CA MET A 202 -0.67 -3.83 -14.00
C MET A 202 0.78 -4.14 -13.63
N TYR A 203 1.19 -5.41 -13.59
CA TYR A 203 2.58 -5.81 -13.41
C TYR A 203 3.44 -5.49 -14.64
N GLU A 204 2.92 -5.65 -15.85
CA GLU A 204 3.67 -5.42 -17.09
C GLU A 204 3.83 -3.92 -17.41
N ASN A 205 2.88 -3.09 -16.98
CA ASN A 205 2.82 -1.66 -17.29
C ASN A 205 3.33 -0.76 -16.13
N GLN A 206 4.19 -1.30 -15.27
CA GLN A 206 4.79 -0.54 -14.18
C GLN A 206 5.80 0.50 -14.67
N GLY A 207 5.90 1.63 -13.98
CA GLY A 207 6.99 2.57 -14.17
C GLY A 207 8.35 1.96 -13.78
N ALA A 208 9.41 2.28 -14.53
CA ALA A 208 10.73 1.69 -14.34
C ALA A 208 11.31 1.85 -12.94
N GLU A 209 11.10 3.01 -12.32
CA GLU A 209 11.58 3.32 -10.97
C GLU A 209 10.78 2.59 -9.87
N ARG A 210 9.58 2.10 -10.20
CA ARG A 210 8.65 1.43 -9.28
C ARG A 210 8.50 -0.07 -9.57
N PHE A 211 9.36 -0.61 -10.43
CA PHE A 211 9.31 -2.03 -10.77
C PHE A 211 9.50 -2.89 -9.51
N GLY A 212 8.56 -3.81 -9.31
CA GLY A 212 8.64 -4.89 -8.34
C GLY A 212 7.98 -6.14 -8.91
N ALA A 213 8.53 -7.30 -8.52
CA ALA A 213 7.99 -8.62 -8.83
C ALA A 213 7.55 -9.36 -7.56
N ASP A 214 7.39 -8.62 -6.47
CA ASP A 214 6.88 -9.12 -5.20
C ASP A 214 5.41 -9.54 -5.34
N ASN A 215 4.96 -10.41 -4.45
CA ASN A 215 3.54 -10.77 -4.35
C ASN A 215 2.70 -9.53 -4.09
N ARG A 216 1.59 -9.34 -4.82
CA ARG A 216 0.73 -8.16 -4.66
C ARG A 216 -0.71 -8.52 -4.35
N LEU A 217 -1.29 -7.71 -3.48
CA LEU A 217 -2.73 -7.67 -3.28
C LEU A 217 -3.23 -6.33 -3.84
N PHE A 218 -3.95 -6.40 -4.95
CA PHE A 218 -4.57 -5.26 -5.59
C PHE A 218 -5.96 -5.01 -5.03
N PHE A 219 -6.17 -3.83 -4.47
CA PHE A 219 -7.49 -3.29 -4.16
C PHE A 219 -7.87 -2.34 -5.29
N ILE A 220 -8.71 -2.80 -6.22
CA ILE A 220 -9.12 -2.05 -7.39
C ILE A 220 -10.49 -1.45 -7.15
N LEU A 221 -10.59 -0.12 -7.21
CA LEU A 221 -11.83 0.62 -7.07
C LEU A 221 -12.37 0.98 -8.46
N LEU A 222 -13.64 0.68 -8.70
CA LEU A 222 -14.30 0.92 -9.98
C LEU A 222 -15.74 1.39 -9.77
N ASP A 223 -16.02 2.62 -10.18
CA ASP A 223 -17.40 3.06 -10.42
C ASP A 223 -17.77 2.67 -11.86
N LYS A 224 -18.72 1.73 -12.00
CA LYS A 224 -19.09 1.15 -13.31
C LYS A 224 -19.86 2.14 -14.18
N ASP A 225 -20.61 3.05 -13.57
CA ASP A 225 -21.41 4.04 -14.26
C ASP A 225 -20.54 5.22 -14.72
N ASN A 226 -19.51 5.57 -13.93
CA ASN A 226 -18.59 6.64 -14.25
C ASN A 226 -17.19 6.42 -13.67
N THR A 227 -16.29 5.87 -14.48
CA THR A 227 -14.92 5.58 -14.06
C THR A 227 -14.14 6.79 -13.55
N ASN A 228 -14.45 8.01 -14.01
CA ASN A 228 -13.84 9.25 -13.52
C ASN A 228 -14.24 9.59 -12.08
N LYS A 229 -15.25 8.93 -11.52
CA LYS A 229 -15.69 9.05 -10.11
C LYS A 229 -15.23 7.91 -9.22
N SER A 230 -14.47 6.93 -9.75
CA SER A 230 -13.94 5.82 -8.93
C SER A 230 -13.10 6.29 -7.73
N TRP A 231 -12.52 7.49 -7.78
CA TRP A 231 -11.80 8.08 -6.65
C TRP A 231 -12.70 8.41 -5.45
N GLU A 232 -13.99 8.67 -5.67
CA GLU A 232 -14.96 8.92 -4.60
C GLU A 232 -15.21 7.64 -3.79
N LEU A 233 -15.09 6.46 -4.41
CA LEU A 233 -15.19 5.18 -3.70
C LEU A 233 -14.11 5.04 -2.64
N LYS A 234 -12.93 5.64 -2.85
CA LYS A 234 -11.79 5.54 -1.93
C LYS A 234 -12.06 6.13 -0.53
N ARG A 235 -13.12 6.95 -0.40
CA ARG A 235 -13.60 7.48 0.89
C ARG A 235 -14.96 6.92 1.31
N ASP A 236 -15.54 5.99 0.56
CA ASP A 236 -16.73 5.24 0.96
C ASP A 236 -16.29 4.11 1.89
N PHE A 237 -15.91 4.49 3.11
CA PHE A 237 -15.26 3.57 4.06
C PHE A 237 -16.17 2.44 4.50
N ASP A 238 -17.48 2.68 4.61
CA ASP A 238 -18.43 1.63 4.96
C ASP A 238 -18.45 0.52 3.90
N LEU A 239 -18.53 0.89 2.62
CA LEU A 239 -18.45 -0.05 1.50
C LEU A 239 -17.10 -0.75 1.47
N ILE A 240 -16.00 0.03 1.50
CA ILE A 240 -14.64 -0.53 1.39
C ILE A 240 -14.36 -1.50 2.53
N PHE A 241 -14.59 -1.11 3.77
CA PHE A 241 -14.28 -1.93 4.96
C PHE A 241 -15.08 -3.22 4.95
N SER A 242 -16.38 -3.16 4.61
CA SER A 242 -17.22 -4.36 4.43
C SER A 242 -16.64 -5.33 3.40
N LYS A 243 -16.17 -4.83 2.26
CA LYS A 243 -15.58 -5.67 1.20
C LYS A 243 -14.22 -6.23 1.61
N ILE A 244 -13.38 -5.44 2.28
CA ILE A 244 -12.09 -5.86 2.82
C ILE A 244 -12.28 -7.01 3.82
N ASP A 245 -13.20 -6.86 4.77
CA ASP A 245 -13.46 -7.87 5.80
C ASP A 245 -13.99 -9.17 5.19
N SER A 246 -14.95 -9.06 4.26
CA SER A 246 -15.45 -10.23 3.53
C SER A 246 -14.35 -10.91 2.72
N PHE A 247 -13.46 -10.15 2.09
CA PHE A 247 -12.36 -10.67 1.30
C PHE A 247 -11.40 -11.47 2.17
N PHE A 248 -10.79 -10.86 3.20
CA PHE A 248 -9.81 -11.54 4.04
C PHE A 248 -10.42 -12.70 4.85
N SER A 249 -11.71 -12.63 5.17
CA SER A 249 -12.41 -13.72 5.86
C SER A 249 -12.55 -14.98 5.00
N LYS A 250 -12.74 -14.84 3.69
CA LYS A 250 -13.03 -15.96 2.77
C LYS A 250 -11.82 -16.41 1.96
N GLU A 251 -10.98 -15.46 1.55
CA GLU A 251 -9.88 -15.69 0.64
C GLU A 251 -8.80 -16.56 1.27
N LYS A 252 -8.12 -17.35 0.43
CA LYS A 252 -6.99 -18.20 0.80
C LYS A 252 -5.85 -18.03 -0.17
N VAL A 253 -4.62 -18.04 0.34
CA VAL A 253 -3.43 -17.94 -0.49
C VAL A 253 -3.02 -19.34 -0.89
N SER A 254 -2.92 -19.55 -2.20
CA SER A 254 -2.49 -20.80 -2.81
C SER A 254 -1.90 -20.53 -4.19
N ASP A 255 -1.32 -21.56 -4.79
CA ASP A 255 -0.69 -21.49 -6.12
C ASP A 255 -1.68 -21.10 -7.23
N SER A 256 -2.99 -21.21 -7.00
CA SER A 256 -4.00 -20.72 -7.95
C SER A 256 -3.97 -19.21 -8.18
N GLY A 257 -3.32 -18.46 -7.29
CA GLY A 257 -3.06 -17.03 -7.45
C GLY A 257 -1.72 -16.73 -8.12
N GLU A 258 -0.93 -17.75 -8.49
CA GLU A 258 0.33 -17.52 -9.21
C GLU A 258 0.06 -17.04 -10.62
N ILE A 259 0.66 -15.91 -10.97
CA ILE A 259 0.62 -15.36 -12.32
C ILE A 259 2.02 -15.36 -12.92
N VAL A 260 2.07 -15.37 -14.25
CA VAL A 260 3.28 -15.13 -15.04
C VAL A 260 3.10 -13.81 -15.77
N PHE A 261 4.11 -12.96 -15.75
CA PHE A 261 4.09 -11.68 -16.46
C PHE A 261 5.46 -11.35 -17.05
N SER A 262 5.48 -10.49 -18.07
CA SER A 262 6.71 -10.04 -18.73
C SER A 262 7.00 -8.57 -18.44
N TYR A 263 8.24 -8.25 -18.11
CA TYR A 263 8.69 -6.87 -17.97
C TYR A 263 10.06 -6.67 -18.58
N LYS A 264 10.18 -5.71 -19.51
CA LYS A 264 11.43 -5.42 -20.25
C LYS A 264 12.13 -6.66 -20.81
N GLY A 265 11.35 -7.57 -21.41
CA GLY A 265 11.87 -8.78 -22.06
C GLY A 265 12.28 -9.91 -21.10
N LYS A 266 11.96 -9.81 -19.81
CA LYS A 266 12.18 -10.87 -18.82
C LYS A 266 10.85 -11.36 -18.26
N SER A 267 10.75 -12.67 -18.02
CA SER A 267 9.59 -13.29 -17.39
C SER A 267 9.75 -13.32 -15.86
N TYR A 268 8.64 -13.10 -15.16
CA TYR A 268 8.55 -13.08 -13.71
C TYR A 268 7.32 -13.89 -13.27
N THR A 269 7.34 -14.32 -12.00
CA THR A 269 6.21 -14.98 -11.34
C THR A 269 5.92 -14.29 -10.03
N ALA A 270 4.64 -14.19 -9.66
CA ALA A 270 4.21 -13.64 -8.38
C ALA A 270 2.90 -14.27 -7.94
N ILE A 271 2.72 -14.47 -6.63
CA ILE A 271 1.41 -14.78 -6.06
C ILE A 271 0.63 -13.47 -5.98
N THR A 272 -0.53 -13.45 -6.62
CA THR A 272 -1.34 -12.26 -6.76
C THR A 272 -2.76 -12.49 -6.28
N LYS A 273 -3.30 -11.48 -5.61
CA LYS A 273 -4.69 -11.42 -5.20
C LYS A 273 -5.31 -10.10 -5.64
N VAL A 274 -6.58 -10.14 -6.00
CA VAL A 274 -7.30 -8.95 -6.48
C VAL A 274 -8.63 -8.88 -5.78
N LEU A 275 -8.86 -7.79 -5.04
CA LEU A 275 -10.17 -7.37 -4.58
C LEU A 275 -10.66 -6.23 -5.48
N LEU A 276 -11.58 -6.55 -6.38
CA LEU A 276 -12.28 -5.55 -7.18
C LEU A 276 -13.53 -5.07 -6.42
N ILE A 277 -13.54 -3.81 -6.01
CA ILE A 277 -14.67 -3.15 -5.34
C ILE A 277 -15.39 -2.30 -6.37
N THR A 278 -16.63 -2.68 -6.67
CA THR A 278 -17.45 -1.98 -7.65
C THR A 278 -18.64 -1.29 -7.01
N LYS A 279 -18.95 -0.09 -7.50
CA LYS A 279 -20.24 0.58 -7.30
C LYS A 279 -20.98 0.63 -8.63
#